data_AF-A0A7R9LH27-F1
#
_entry.id   AF-A0A7R9LH27-F1
#
_cell.length_a   1.000
_cell.length_b   1.000
_cell.length_c   1.000
_cell.angle_alpha   90.00
_cell.angle_beta   90.00
_cell.angle_gamma   90.00
#
_symmetry.space_group_name_H-M   'P 1'
#
loop_
_entity.id
_entity.type
_entity.pdbx_description
1 polymer ?
#
loop_
_entity_poly.entity_id
_entity_poly.type
_entity_poly.pdbx_seq_one_letter_code
_entity_poly.pdbx_strand_id
1 'polypeptide(L)'
;VEKPCIHATLLIGSVACLLLALFWDKITVINGSKHSVAITVINGSKHSVAFLTLTALLAVVDCTTSVLYLPFMAHFKSKYLASYLTGQALSGLIPSLLAFAQGASDNPECITSTTTHEVYPKYPEPRFSVGVFYGCLLCLVGLSWLSFVLLNRMSRCRKEWVLYSKKSADFKGRASGRTVSTGSDVSSSDASVDSSPESCGHKSAQKLDTEPNEQTISRRTFIALLLTQAYICSLTNGLLPSIQSYSCMPYGNTAYFLAVNISSIVNPISCLIAFYVKPKWIIATLPGAIGLGTVCAIYAMVTAVLSPTPPLQHTGTGRALIVLTWVSIAGLFAYSRACIASVLRNNTAGAGHKSLFFCGVFTQIGSTVGAVIMLSQAS
;
A
#
# COMPACT_ATOMS: atom_id res chain seq x y z
N VAL A 1 -1.81 -11.56 -18.81
CA VAL A 1 -0.95 -12.12 -17.75
C VAL A 1 -1.47 -11.78 -16.36
N GLU A 2 -1.88 -10.54 -16.10
CA GLU A 2 -2.31 -10.12 -14.74
C GLU A 2 -3.47 -10.95 -14.16
N LYS A 3 -4.54 -11.20 -14.94
CA LYS A 3 -5.72 -11.94 -14.47
C LYS A 3 -5.43 -13.35 -13.93
N PRO A 4 -4.74 -14.24 -14.67
CA PRO A 4 -4.40 -15.56 -14.15
C PRO A 4 -3.46 -15.49 -12.94
N CYS A 5 -2.51 -14.54 -12.92
CA CYS A 5 -1.63 -14.35 -11.76
C CYS A 5 -2.42 -13.94 -10.50
N ILE A 6 -3.39 -13.03 -10.63
CA ILE A 6 -4.26 -12.62 -9.53
C ILE A 6 -5.11 -13.80 -9.00
N HIS A 7 -5.65 -14.63 -9.89
CA HIS A 7 -6.35 -15.84 -9.46
C HIS A 7 -5.44 -16.83 -8.74
N ALA A 8 -4.20 -17.00 -9.22
CA ALA A 8 -3.21 -17.86 -8.56
C ALA A 8 -2.86 -17.34 -7.15
N THR A 9 -2.62 -16.04 -6.97
CA THR A 9 -2.31 -15.47 -5.65
C THR A 9 -3.49 -15.59 -4.67
N LEU A 10 -4.73 -15.39 -5.14
CA LEU A 10 -5.94 -15.59 -4.34
C LEU A 10 -6.13 -17.06 -3.93
N LEU A 11 -5.86 -18.00 -4.84
CA LEU A 11 -5.90 -19.44 -4.54
C LEU A 11 -4.87 -19.80 -3.47
N ILE A 12 -3.61 -19.39 -3.66
CA ILE A 12 -2.53 -19.65 -2.70
C ILE A 12 -2.87 -19.05 -1.34
N GLY A 13 -3.34 -17.79 -1.30
CA GLY A 13 -3.77 -17.13 -0.06
C GLY A 13 -4.94 -17.84 0.64
N SER A 14 -5.93 -18.29 -0.12
CA SER A 14 -7.08 -19.03 0.42
C SER A 14 -6.66 -20.36 1.02
N VAL A 15 -5.80 -21.12 0.32
CA VAL A 15 -5.27 -22.39 0.81
C VAL A 15 -4.41 -22.17 2.06
N ALA A 16 -3.56 -21.15 2.08
CA ALA A 16 -2.73 -20.84 3.24
C ALA A 16 -3.58 -20.45 4.47
N CYS A 17 -4.61 -19.60 4.30
CA CYS A 17 -5.54 -19.26 5.39
C CYS A 17 -6.34 -20.48 5.89
N LEU A 18 -6.78 -21.36 4.99
CA LEU A 18 -7.47 -22.60 5.36
C LEU A 18 -6.55 -23.54 6.16
N LEU A 19 -5.31 -23.72 5.70
CA LEU A 19 -4.33 -24.54 6.40
C LEU A 19 -3.98 -23.95 7.77
N LEU A 20 -3.86 -22.63 7.89
CA LEU A 20 -3.68 -21.98 9.19
C LEU A 20 -4.89 -22.18 10.10
N ALA A 21 -6.11 -22.05 9.59
CA ALA A 21 -7.32 -22.25 10.39
C ALA A 21 -7.41 -23.68 10.97
N LEU A 22 -6.96 -24.69 10.22
CA LEU A 22 -7.04 -26.10 10.61
C LEU A 22 -5.82 -26.61 11.39
N PHE A 23 -4.64 -26.09 11.11
CA PHE A 23 -3.37 -26.64 11.58
C PHE A 23 -2.56 -25.68 12.45
N TRP A 24 -3.08 -24.51 12.84
CA TRP A 24 -2.34 -23.58 13.70
C TRP A 24 -1.92 -24.21 15.05
N ASP A 25 -2.72 -25.13 15.60
CA ASP A 25 -2.51 -25.81 16.89
C ASP A 25 -1.91 -27.22 16.76
N LYS A 26 -1.81 -27.78 15.54
CA LYS A 26 -1.44 -29.17 15.34
C LYS A 26 0.07 -29.38 15.34
N ILE A 27 0.52 -30.09 16.37
CA ILE A 27 1.87 -30.65 16.51
C ILE A 27 1.79 -32.11 16.08
N THR A 28 2.07 -32.42 14.81
CA THR A 28 2.01 -33.82 14.34
C THR A 28 3.38 -34.51 14.53
N VAL A 29 3.51 -35.84 14.60
CA VAL A 29 4.77 -36.52 15.02
C VAL A 29 5.36 -37.23 13.82
N ILE A 30 6.60 -36.93 13.42
CA ILE A 30 7.31 -37.73 12.39
C ILE A 30 8.47 -38.52 13.03
N ASN A 31 8.42 -39.83 12.85
CA ASN A 31 9.45 -40.85 13.17
C ASN A 31 9.72 -41.19 14.65
N GLY A 32 8.69 -41.34 15.50
CA GLY A 32 8.78 -42.05 16.81
C GLY A 32 9.62 -41.38 17.91
N SER A 33 10.58 -40.54 17.53
CA SER A 33 11.13 -39.45 18.32
C SER A 33 10.11 -38.31 18.28
N LYS A 34 9.96 -37.54 19.37
CA LYS A 34 9.02 -36.40 19.48
C LYS A 34 9.40 -35.21 18.57
N HIS A 35 9.60 -35.46 17.28
CA HIS A 35 9.78 -34.44 16.24
C HIS A 35 8.40 -34.09 15.71
N SER A 36 7.83 -33.10 16.38
CA SER A 36 6.76 -32.22 15.91
C SER A 36 6.83 -31.97 14.40
N VAL A 37 5.69 -31.91 13.73
CA VAL A 37 5.51 -31.48 12.35
C VAL A 37 5.91 -30.04 12.38
N ALA A 38 7.18 -29.96 12.05
CA ALA A 38 8.09 -28.88 12.07
C ALA A 38 7.96 -28.00 13.34
N ILE A 39 8.21 -28.58 14.52
CA ILE A 39 8.83 -27.77 15.59
C ILE A 39 10.32 -27.99 15.49
N THR A 40 11.00 -27.07 14.81
CA THR A 40 12.46 -27.02 14.84
C THR A 40 12.87 -26.28 16.10
N VAL A 41 13.83 -26.86 16.83
CA VAL A 41 14.50 -26.19 17.93
C VAL A 41 15.61 -25.33 17.33
N ILE A 42 15.41 -24.01 17.28
CA ILE A 42 16.45 -23.06 16.90
C ILE A 42 16.91 -22.42 18.21
N ASN A 43 18.20 -22.49 18.54
CA ASN A 43 18.78 -21.94 19.78
C ASN A 43 18.07 -22.39 21.09
N GLY A 44 17.61 -23.64 21.15
CA GLY A 44 16.93 -24.18 22.35
C GLY A 44 15.44 -23.85 22.48
N SER A 45 14.87 -23.03 21.57
CA SER A 45 13.46 -22.64 21.59
C SER A 45 12.62 -23.43 20.57
N LYS A 46 11.44 -23.89 20.97
CA LYS A 46 10.48 -24.60 20.12
C LYS A 46 9.73 -23.60 19.23
N HIS A 47 9.87 -23.68 17.90
CA HIS A 47 9.14 -22.82 16.96
C HIS A 47 8.20 -23.61 16.04
N SER A 48 6.95 -23.17 15.85
CA SER A 48 6.04 -23.76 14.85
C SER A 48 6.44 -23.34 13.43
N VAL A 49 7.20 -24.19 12.76
CA VAL A 49 7.66 -23.98 11.38
C VAL A 49 6.49 -24.07 10.40
N ALA A 50 5.43 -24.85 10.69
CA ALA A 50 4.22 -24.85 9.86
C ALA A 50 3.58 -23.46 9.82
N PHE A 51 3.40 -22.83 10.98
CA PHE A 51 2.91 -21.47 11.09
C PHE A 51 3.81 -20.46 10.38
N LEU A 52 5.13 -20.53 10.60
CA LEU A 52 6.09 -19.63 9.96
C LEU A 52 6.11 -19.78 8.44
N THR A 53 6.05 -21.01 7.94
CA THR A 53 6.06 -21.31 6.49
C THR A 53 4.79 -20.79 5.83
N LEU A 54 3.62 -21.07 6.42
CA LEU A 54 2.34 -20.59 5.89
C LEU A 54 2.24 -19.06 5.97
N THR A 55 2.75 -18.45 7.03
CA THR A 55 2.81 -16.98 7.15
C THR A 55 3.78 -16.37 6.14
N ALA A 56 4.92 -17.01 5.88
CA ALA A 56 5.85 -16.59 4.83
C ALA A 56 5.22 -16.70 3.43
N LEU A 57 4.45 -17.76 3.16
CA LEU A 57 3.68 -17.88 1.91
C LEU A 57 2.63 -16.77 1.79
N LEU A 58 1.92 -16.44 2.86
CA LEU A 58 1.00 -15.30 2.89
C LEU A 58 1.71 -13.96 2.66
N ALA A 59 2.90 -13.77 3.21
CA ALA A 59 3.70 -12.57 2.96
C ALA A 59 4.09 -12.46 1.48
N VAL A 60 4.48 -13.56 0.82
CA VAL A 60 4.75 -13.58 -0.63
C VAL A 60 3.48 -13.22 -1.42
N VAL A 61 2.32 -13.74 -1.02
CA VAL A 61 1.02 -13.41 -1.65
C VAL A 61 0.71 -11.92 -1.51
N ASP A 62 0.91 -11.32 -0.33
CA ASP A 62 0.66 -9.89 -0.08
C ASP A 62 1.60 -8.98 -0.89
N CYS A 63 2.90 -9.31 -0.89
CA CYS A 63 3.91 -8.61 -1.69
C CYS A 63 3.58 -8.65 -3.19
N THR A 64 3.19 -9.82 -3.69
CA THR A 64 2.84 -10.03 -5.11
C THR A 64 1.56 -9.29 -5.49
N THR A 65 0.57 -9.28 -4.60
CA THR A 65 -0.72 -8.59 -4.79
C THR A 65 -0.51 -7.10 -5.06
N SER A 66 0.33 -6.43 -4.28
CA SER A 66 0.61 -5.00 -4.48
C SER A 66 1.24 -4.67 -5.85
N VAL A 67 2.02 -5.60 -6.42
CA VAL A 67 2.66 -5.44 -7.74
C VAL A 67 1.70 -5.77 -8.89
N LEU A 68 0.75 -6.70 -8.70
CA LEU A 68 -0.19 -7.12 -9.74
C LEU A 68 -1.44 -6.23 -9.84
N TYR A 69 -1.99 -5.81 -8.70
CA TYR A 69 -3.28 -5.11 -8.70
C TYR A 69 -3.16 -3.63 -9.10
N LEU A 70 -2.06 -2.95 -8.77
CA LEU A 70 -1.81 -1.56 -9.19
C LEU A 70 -1.81 -1.38 -10.73
N PRO A 71 -1.05 -2.16 -11.53
CA PRO A 71 -1.10 -2.06 -12.98
C PRO A 71 -2.44 -2.55 -13.55
N PHE A 72 -3.06 -3.56 -12.96
CA PHE A 72 -4.41 -3.99 -13.36
C PHE A 72 -5.43 -2.86 -13.21
N MET A 73 -5.36 -2.07 -12.13
CA MET A 73 -6.23 -0.90 -11.89
C MET A 73 -5.99 0.27 -12.87
N ALA A 74 -4.90 0.25 -13.63
CA ALA A 74 -4.66 1.24 -14.70
C ALA A 74 -5.66 1.08 -15.87
N HIS A 75 -6.27 -0.10 -16.05
CA HIS A 75 -7.28 -0.34 -17.07
C HIS A 75 -8.63 0.33 -16.75
N PHE A 76 -8.89 0.67 -15.50
CA PHE A 76 -10.13 1.32 -15.08
C PHE A 76 -10.00 2.84 -15.11
N LYS A 77 -11.09 3.60 -14.92
CA LYS A 77 -11.01 5.07 -14.75
C LYS A 77 -10.28 5.46 -13.45
N SER A 78 -9.63 6.63 -13.44
CA SER A 78 -8.82 7.10 -12.30
C SER A 78 -9.57 7.16 -10.96
N LYS A 79 -10.89 7.45 -11.01
CA LYS A 79 -11.78 7.43 -9.84
C LYS A 79 -11.78 6.11 -9.05
N TYR A 80 -11.47 4.98 -9.69
CA TYR A 80 -11.47 3.66 -9.03
C TYR A 80 -10.16 3.35 -8.29
N LEU A 81 -9.08 4.11 -8.52
CA LEU A 81 -7.84 3.95 -7.75
C LEU A 81 -8.06 4.23 -6.27
N ALA A 82 -8.95 5.20 -5.98
CA ALA A 82 -9.34 5.56 -4.62
C ALA A 82 -9.89 4.36 -3.86
N SER A 83 -10.92 3.73 -4.42
CA SER A 83 -11.56 2.57 -3.82
C SER A 83 -10.59 1.40 -3.63
N TYR A 84 -9.65 1.20 -4.58
CA TYR A 84 -8.61 0.18 -4.44
C TYR A 84 -7.65 0.46 -3.27
N LEU A 85 -7.09 1.68 -3.19
CA LEU A 85 -6.15 2.03 -2.10
C LEU A 85 -6.84 2.06 -0.74
N THR A 86 -8.09 2.55 -0.67
CA THR A 86 -8.90 2.49 0.55
C THR A 86 -9.19 1.03 0.95
N GLY A 87 -9.53 0.16 -0.01
CA GLY A 87 -9.72 -1.27 0.25
C GLY A 87 -8.45 -1.96 0.75
N GLN A 88 -7.28 -1.62 0.17
CA GLN A 88 -5.99 -2.08 0.65
C GLN A 88 -5.70 -1.58 2.07
N ALA A 89 -6.07 -0.34 2.42
CA ALA A 89 -5.89 0.16 3.79
C ALA A 89 -6.85 -0.52 4.80
N LEU A 90 -8.07 -0.88 4.36
CA LEU A 90 -9.04 -1.62 5.18
C LEU A 90 -8.62 -3.06 5.46
N SER A 91 -7.72 -3.67 4.68
CA SER A 91 -7.26 -5.04 4.92
C SER A 91 -6.52 -5.19 6.25
N GLY A 92 -5.92 -4.13 6.78
CA GLY A 92 -5.33 -4.11 8.12
C GLY A 92 -6.34 -3.81 9.24
N LEU A 93 -7.41 -3.07 8.94
CA LEU A 93 -8.45 -2.72 9.91
C LEU A 93 -9.25 -3.94 10.37
N ILE A 94 -9.68 -4.80 9.43
CA ILE A 94 -10.54 -5.94 9.79
C ILE A 94 -9.82 -6.92 10.74
N PRO A 95 -8.57 -7.36 10.48
CA PRO A 95 -7.80 -8.15 11.44
C PRO A 95 -7.63 -7.46 12.80
N SER A 96 -7.42 -6.14 12.82
CA SER A 96 -7.30 -5.37 14.07
C SER A 96 -8.59 -5.41 14.89
N LEU A 97 -9.75 -5.24 14.24
CA LEU A 97 -11.06 -5.34 14.90
C LEU A 97 -11.35 -6.76 15.37
N LEU A 98 -10.98 -7.79 14.60
CA LEU A 98 -11.11 -9.18 15.00
C LEU A 98 -10.23 -9.49 16.21
N ALA A 99 -8.98 -9.04 16.24
CA ALA A 99 -8.07 -9.21 17.37
C ALA A 99 -8.57 -8.48 18.63
N PHE A 100 -9.13 -7.29 18.47
CA PHE A 100 -9.79 -6.58 19.56
C PHE A 100 -11.01 -7.34 20.09
N ALA A 101 -11.88 -7.82 19.19
CA ALA A 101 -13.04 -8.64 19.57
C ALA A 101 -12.64 -9.98 20.22
N GLN A 102 -11.48 -10.53 19.86
CA GLN A 102 -10.90 -11.73 20.46
C GLN A 102 -10.45 -11.53 21.91
N GLY A 103 -10.29 -10.28 22.36
CA GLY A 103 -9.78 -9.97 23.70
C GLY A 103 -8.25 -9.96 23.77
N ALA A 104 -7.54 -9.76 22.64
CA ALA A 104 -6.08 -9.65 22.66
C ALA A 104 -5.57 -8.49 23.53
N SER A 105 -6.45 -7.54 23.91
CA SER A 105 -6.13 -6.33 24.68
C SER A 105 -6.09 -6.49 26.20
N ASP A 106 -6.48 -7.64 26.72
CA ASP A 106 -6.58 -7.81 28.16
C ASP A 106 -5.18 -7.90 28.80
N ASN A 107 -4.98 -7.22 29.94
CA ASN A 107 -3.69 -7.22 30.62
C ASN A 107 -3.39 -8.60 31.20
N PRO A 108 -2.11 -9.05 31.18
CA PRO A 108 -1.73 -10.25 31.91
C PRO A 108 -1.92 -10.03 33.42
N GLU A 109 -2.43 -11.05 34.11
CA GLU A 109 -2.53 -11.07 35.57
C GLU A 109 -1.30 -11.76 36.14
N CYS A 110 -0.60 -11.11 37.07
CA CYS A 110 0.51 -11.73 37.78
C CYS A 110 -0.04 -12.63 38.88
N ILE A 111 0.08 -13.95 38.70
CA ILE A 111 -0.34 -14.92 39.71
C ILE A 111 0.87 -15.58 40.37
N THR A 112 0.76 -15.81 41.67
CA THR A 112 1.82 -16.47 42.45
C THR A 112 1.57 -17.98 42.45
N SER A 113 2.57 -18.75 42.03
CA SER A 113 2.55 -20.21 42.14
C SER A 113 2.46 -20.62 43.60
N THR A 114 1.43 -21.40 43.95
CA THR A 114 1.25 -21.93 45.31
C THR A 114 2.31 -22.94 45.72
N THR A 115 3.05 -23.51 44.75
CA THR A 115 4.06 -24.56 44.98
C THR A 115 5.49 -24.02 44.98
N THR A 116 5.79 -23.05 44.11
CA THR A 116 7.16 -22.52 43.94
C THR A 116 7.33 -21.09 44.47
N HIS A 117 6.24 -20.44 44.90
CA HIS A 117 6.20 -19.01 45.25
C HIS A 117 6.69 -18.06 44.14
N GLU A 118 6.87 -18.56 42.91
CA GLU A 118 7.26 -17.75 41.76
C GLU A 118 6.04 -17.01 41.21
N VAL A 119 6.23 -15.72 40.89
CA VAL A 119 5.23 -14.89 40.24
C VAL A 119 5.40 -15.05 38.74
N TYR A 120 4.35 -15.47 38.04
CA TYR A 120 4.36 -15.58 36.59
C TYR A 120 3.15 -14.87 35.97
N PRO A 121 3.31 -14.26 34.78
CA PRO A 121 2.21 -13.62 34.08
C PRO A 121 1.28 -14.69 33.48
N LYS A 122 0.01 -14.69 33.90
CA LYS A 122 -1.06 -15.46 33.27
C LYS A 122 -1.81 -14.57 32.28
N TYR A 123 -1.76 -14.95 31.01
CA TYR A 123 -2.51 -14.28 29.97
C TYR A 123 -3.96 -14.79 29.97
N PRO A 124 -4.96 -13.89 29.90
CA PRO A 124 -6.35 -14.28 29.78
C PRO A 124 -6.58 -15.06 28.48
N GLU A 125 -7.48 -16.04 28.52
CA GLU A 125 -7.80 -16.85 27.35
C GLU A 125 -8.57 -16.00 26.32
N PRO A 126 -8.25 -16.13 25.02
CA PRO A 126 -8.97 -15.41 23.98
C PRO A 126 -10.43 -15.85 23.93
N ARG A 127 -11.34 -14.90 23.68
CA ARG A 127 -12.80 -15.14 23.63
C ARG A 127 -13.23 -16.15 22.56
N PHE A 128 -12.41 -16.32 21.53
CA PHE A 128 -12.57 -17.35 20.51
C PHE A 128 -11.20 -17.85 20.03
N SER A 129 -11.18 -19.08 19.50
CA SER A 129 -9.96 -19.74 19.02
C SER A 129 -9.31 -19.01 17.83
N VAL A 130 -7.98 -19.07 17.74
CA VAL A 130 -7.19 -18.55 16.61
C VAL A 130 -7.62 -19.18 15.28
N GLY A 131 -8.17 -20.40 15.28
CA GLY A 131 -8.75 -21.02 14.09
C GLY A 131 -9.95 -20.24 13.53
N VAL A 132 -10.80 -19.68 14.40
CA VAL A 132 -11.93 -18.83 13.99
C VAL A 132 -11.42 -17.51 13.42
N PHE A 133 -10.34 -16.95 13.98
CA PHE A 133 -9.69 -15.76 13.43
C PHE A 133 -9.25 -15.98 11.97
N TYR A 134 -8.51 -17.07 11.69
CA TYR A 134 -8.10 -17.40 10.32
C TYR A 134 -9.29 -17.80 9.42
N GLY A 135 -10.34 -18.40 9.97
CA GLY A 135 -11.60 -18.65 9.26
C GLY A 135 -12.27 -17.36 8.78
N CYS A 136 -12.32 -16.32 9.63
CA CYS A 136 -12.81 -15.00 9.24
C CYS A 136 -11.94 -14.39 8.12
N LEU A 137 -10.61 -14.52 8.20
CA LEU A 137 -9.72 -14.05 7.12
C LEU A 137 -9.93 -14.82 5.81
N LEU A 138 -10.16 -16.15 5.88
CA LEU A 138 -10.51 -16.96 4.72
C LEU A 138 -11.80 -16.47 4.05
N CYS A 139 -12.83 -16.13 4.83
CA CYS A 139 -14.06 -15.53 4.30
C CYS A 139 -13.79 -14.21 3.57
N LEU A 140 -12.92 -13.34 4.12
CA LEU A 140 -12.56 -12.07 3.47
C LEU A 140 -11.80 -12.29 2.15
N VAL A 141 -10.88 -13.25 2.11
CA VAL A 141 -10.18 -13.63 0.87
C VAL A 141 -11.17 -14.24 -0.13
N GLY A 142 -12.12 -15.04 0.32
CA GLY A 142 -13.20 -15.57 -0.53
C GLY A 142 -14.07 -14.47 -1.13
N LEU A 143 -14.45 -13.47 -0.33
CA LEU A 143 -15.22 -12.31 -0.77
C LEU A 143 -14.42 -11.44 -1.77
N SER A 144 -13.12 -11.26 -1.55
CA SER A 144 -12.27 -10.52 -2.48
C SER A 144 -12.09 -11.27 -3.81
N TRP A 145 -11.98 -12.60 -3.77
CA TRP A 145 -11.94 -13.42 -4.98
C TRP A 145 -13.26 -13.39 -5.74
N LEU A 146 -14.39 -13.54 -5.05
CA LEU A 146 -15.72 -13.40 -5.66
C LEU A 146 -15.87 -12.02 -6.31
N SER A 147 -15.46 -10.96 -5.61
CA SER A 147 -15.48 -9.59 -6.13
C SER A 147 -14.63 -9.44 -7.40
N PHE A 148 -13.44 -10.04 -7.44
CA PHE A 148 -12.57 -10.02 -8.63
C PHE A 148 -13.17 -10.81 -9.82
N VAL A 149 -13.83 -11.94 -9.55
CA VAL A 149 -14.53 -12.72 -10.59
C VAL A 149 -15.69 -11.89 -11.16
N LEU A 150 -16.50 -11.28 -10.30
CA LEU A 150 -17.61 -10.42 -10.71
C LEU A 150 -17.13 -9.20 -11.51
N LEU A 151 -16.03 -8.57 -11.09
CA LEU A 151 -15.41 -7.45 -11.80
C LEU A 151 -14.99 -7.81 -13.24
N ASN A 152 -14.59 -9.07 -13.46
CA ASN A 152 -14.17 -9.56 -14.77
C ASN A 152 -15.32 -10.10 -15.63
N ARG A 153 -16.37 -10.66 -15.02
CA ARG A 153 -17.51 -11.27 -15.73
C ARG A 153 -18.64 -10.29 -16.03
N MET A 154 -18.86 -9.28 -15.18
CA MET A 154 -19.96 -8.33 -15.40
C MET A 154 -19.65 -7.38 -16.56
N SER A 155 -20.52 -7.39 -17.56
CA SER A 155 -20.43 -6.52 -18.75
C SER A 155 -20.45 -5.03 -18.41
N ARG A 156 -21.15 -4.63 -17.33
CA ARG A 156 -21.18 -3.24 -16.83
C ARG A 156 -19.80 -2.74 -16.41
N CYS A 157 -19.02 -3.56 -15.71
CA CYS A 157 -17.66 -3.19 -15.27
C CYS A 157 -16.69 -3.09 -16.45
N ARG A 158 -16.88 -3.94 -17.47
CA ARG A 158 -16.07 -3.91 -18.70
C ARG A 158 -16.25 -2.64 -19.51
N LYS A 159 -17.43 -2.00 -19.43
CA LYS A 159 -17.71 -0.69 -20.08
C LYS A 159 -16.93 0.47 -19.45
N GLU A 160 -16.52 0.34 -18.19
CA GLU A 160 -15.71 1.35 -17.49
C GLU A 160 -14.20 1.20 -17.74
N TRP A 161 -13.79 0.23 -18.57
CA TRP A 161 -12.40 0.09 -18.98
C TRP A 161 -12.01 1.22 -19.92
N VAL A 162 -10.92 1.89 -19.59
CA VAL A 162 -10.28 2.83 -20.50
C VAL A 162 -9.47 1.99 -21.49
N LEU A 163 -10.00 1.80 -22.70
CA LEU A 163 -9.18 1.31 -23.80
C LEU A 163 -8.09 2.35 -24.01
N TYR A 164 -6.85 1.98 -23.66
CA TYR A 164 -5.68 2.77 -24.01
C TYR A 164 -5.61 2.79 -25.54
N SER A 165 -6.26 3.77 -26.15
CA SER A 165 -6.20 3.94 -27.59
C SER A 165 -4.73 4.12 -27.93
N LYS A 166 -4.25 3.24 -28.82
CA LYS A 166 -2.91 3.16 -29.37
C LYS A 166 -2.63 4.39 -30.25
N LYS A 167 -2.82 5.61 -29.73
CA LYS A 167 -2.75 6.87 -30.48
C LYS A 167 -1.32 7.37 -30.71
N SER A 168 -0.31 6.50 -30.52
CA SER A 168 1.10 6.80 -30.79
C SER A 168 1.62 6.14 -32.08
N ALA A 169 0.84 5.29 -32.75
CA ALA A 169 1.24 4.70 -34.03
C ALA A 169 0.97 5.62 -35.23
N ASP A 170 0.06 6.60 -35.11
CA ASP A 170 -0.37 7.42 -36.26
C ASP A 170 0.35 8.78 -36.37
N PHE A 171 1.06 9.22 -35.32
CA PHE A 171 1.83 10.46 -35.35
C PHE A 171 3.22 10.29 -36.01
N LYS A 172 3.67 9.05 -36.26
CA LYS A 172 4.96 8.79 -36.94
C LYS A 172 4.86 8.71 -38.47
N GLY A 173 3.66 8.86 -39.04
CA GLY A 173 3.42 8.79 -40.48
C GLY A 173 3.55 10.10 -41.25
N ARG A 174 3.76 11.26 -40.61
CA ARG A 174 3.70 12.57 -41.30
C ARG A 174 4.97 13.43 -41.23
N ALA A 175 6.10 12.86 -40.80
CA ALA A 175 7.38 13.58 -40.70
C ALA A 175 8.53 12.92 -41.50
N SER A 176 8.23 12.31 -42.64
CA SER A 176 9.25 11.84 -43.59
C SER A 176 8.84 12.22 -45.01
N GLY A 177 9.31 13.38 -45.47
CA GLY A 177 9.01 13.88 -46.81
C GLY A 177 9.45 15.32 -46.98
N ARG A 178 10.74 15.61 -46.78
CA ARG A 178 11.33 16.87 -47.25
C ARG A 178 12.80 16.65 -47.61
N THR A 179 13.00 15.98 -48.75
CA THR A 179 14.29 15.97 -49.45
C THR A 179 14.36 17.26 -50.27
N VAL A 180 15.40 18.03 -50.01
CA VAL A 180 15.82 19.19 -50.79
C VAL A 180 16.21 18.73 -52.20
N SER A 181 15.72 19.41 -53.23
CA SER A 181 16.37 19.48 -54.54
C SER A 181 16.03 20.82 -55.19
N THR A 182 17.10 21.58 -55.41
CA THR A 182 17.24 22.82 -56.14
C THR A 182 17.13 22.55 -57.64
N GLY A 183 16.53 23.45 -58.43
CA GLY A 183 16.61 23.41 -59.90
C GLY A 183 15.40 24.02 -60.61
N SER A 184 15.68 24.99 -61.47
CA SER A 184 14.80 25.84 -62.28
C SER A 184 14.07 25.12 -63.43
N ASP A 185 12.88 25.61 -63.83
CA ASP A 185 12.57 26.13 -65.19
C ASP A 185 11.04 26.23 -65.48
N VAL A 186 10.62 27.48 -65.77
CA VAL A 186 9.77 27.99 -66.89
C VAL A 186 8.43 27.32 -67.31
N SER A 187 7.38 28.17 -67.35
CA SER A 187 6.13 28.14 -68.16
C SER A 187 5.08 27.04 -67.86
N SER A 188 3.75 27.23 -67.92
CA SER A 188 2.86 28.20 -68.59
C SER A 188 1.44 28.13 -68.00
N SER A 189 0.74 29.27 -68.03
CA SER A 189 -0.71 29.50 -68.27
C SER A 189 -1.78 28.50 -67.78
N ASP A 190 -2.72 28.96 -66.94
CA ASP A 190 -4.07 29.30 -67.41
C ASP A 190 -4.94 30.01 -66.35
N ALA A 191 -5.86 30.82 -66.85
CA ALA A 191 -6.56 31.91 -66.20
C ALA A 191 -7.96 31.57 -65.68
N SER A 192 -8.41 32.26 -64.61
CA SER A 192 -9.75 32.87 -64.42
C SER A 192 -9.87 33.38 -62.96
N VAL A 193 -9.87 34.69 -62.67
CA VAL A 193 -11.04 35.63 -62.63
C VAL A 193 -12.06 35.18 -61.58
N ASP A 194 -12.64 35.98 -60.69
CA ASP A 194 -12.48 37.33 -60.14
C ASP A 194 -13.61 37.41 -59.08
N SER A 195 -13.37 38.06 -57.93
CA SER A 195 -14.34 38.86 -57.15
C SER A 195 -13.93 39.02 -55.67
N SER A 196 -13.42 40.20 -55.39
CA SER A 196 -13.54 40.95 -54.12
C SER A 196 -13.79 42.40 -54.57
N PRO A 197 -14.63 43.22 -53.91
CA PRO A 197 -14.35 43.79 -52.58
C PRO A 197 -15.66 43.91 -51.72
N GLU A 198 -15.72 44.20 -50.43
CA GLU A 198 -15.28 45.40 -49.71
C GLU A 198 -15.24 45.19 -48.17
N SER A 199 -14.40 46.03 -47.55
CA SER A 199 -14.19 46.38 -46.13
C SER A 199 -15.48 46.60 -45.31
N CYS A 200 -15.59 46.47 -43.98
CA CYS A 200 -14.78 47.15 -42.95
C CYS A 200 -15.18 46.69 -41.51
N GLY A 201 -14.22 46.56 -40.59
CA GLY A 201 -14.37 47.06 -39.20
C GLY A 201 -14.75 46.13 -38.02
N HIS A 202 -13.73 45.77 -37.23
CA HIS A 202 -13.68 45.71 -35.74
C HIS A 202 -14.22 44.51 -34.90
N LYS A 203 -13.23 43.80 -34.33
CA LYS A 203 -13.08 43.32 -32.92
C LYS A 203 -14.19 42.45 -32.29
N SER A 204 -13.88 41.16 -32.10
CA SER A 204 -13.75 40.58 -30.75
C SER A 204 -13.07 39.21 -30.82
N ALA A 205 -12.05 39.02 -29.98
CA ALA A 205 -11.35 37.77 -29.79
C ALA A 205 -12.26 36.77 -29.07
N GLN A 206 -12.68 35.70 -29.75
CA GLN A 206 -13.27 34.54 -29.09
C GLN A 206 -12.24 33.41 -29.03
N LYS A 207 -11.60 33.37 -27.86
CA LYS A 207 -10.69 32.35 -27.36
C LYS A 207 -11.44 31.01 -27.30
N LEU A 208 -11.27 30.18 -28.33
CA LEU A 208 -11.76 28.80 -28.34
C LEU A 208 -10.89 27.97 -27.38
N ASP A 209 -11.57 27.15 -26.59
CA ASP A 209 -11.10 26.61 -25.33
C ASP A 209 -9.72 25.95 -25.40
N THR A 210 -8.86 26.41 -24.50
CA THR A 210 -7.54 25.85 -24.24
C THR A 210 -7.70 24.43 -23.70
N GLU A 211 -7.31 23.45 -24.52
CA GLU A 211 -7.02 22.06 -24.14
C GLU A 211 -6.37 22.01 -22.74
N PRO A 212 -6.80 21.10 -21.83
CA PRO A 212 -6.20 20.98 -20.52
C PRO A 212 -4.76 20.48 -20.69
N ASN A 213 -3.82 21.42 -20.59
CA ASN A 213 -2.38 21.25 -20.45
C ASN A 213 -1.99 19.86 -19.89
N GLU A 214 -1.62 18.91 -20.77
CA GLU A 214 -1.05 17.62 -20.35
C GLU A 214 0.32 17.89 -19.72
N GLN A 215 0.31 18.17 -18.42
CA GLN A 215 1.51 18.49 -17.66
C GLN A 215 2.26 17.19 -17.36
N THR A 216 3.07 16.72 -18.32
CA THR A 216 3.95 15.56 -18.14
C THR A 216 5.00 15.83 -17.05
N ILE A 217 5.07 14.94 -16.05
CA ILE A 217 6.09 15.02 -14.99
C ILE A 217 7.51 14.88 -15.54
N SER A 218 8.44 15.68 -15.01
CA SER A 218 9.87 15.53 -15.31
C SER A 218 10.37 14.18 -14.83
N ARG A 219 11.32 13.59 -15.57
CA ARG A 219 11.98 12.32 -15.21
C ARG A 219 12.58 12.35 -13.80
N ARG A 220 13.10 13.51 -13.37
CA ARG A 220 13.66 13.68 -12.02
C ARG A 220 12.57 13.57 -10.94
N THR A 221 11.44 14.24 -11.15
CA THR A 221 10.28 14.17 -10.26
C THR A 221 9.72 12.76 -10.19
N PHE A 222 9.64 12.06 -11.32
CA PHE A 222 9.20 10.66 -11.37
C PHE A 222 10.10 9.76 -10.51
N ILE A 223 11.42 9.85 -10.68
CA ILE A 223 12.37 9.06 -9.88
C ILE A 223 12.30 9.45 -8.41
N ALA A 224 12.20 10.74 -8.09
CA ALA A 224 12.07 11.21 -6.71
C ALA A 224 10.82 10.63 -6.03
N LEU A 225 9.66 10.64 -6.70
CA LEU A 225 8.42 10.06 -6.17
C LEU A 225 8.54 8.55 -5.91
N LEU A 226 9.23 7.80 -6.78
CA LEU A 226 9.48 6.36 -6.57
C LEU A 226 10.41 6.10 -5.39
N LEU A 227 11.49 6.88 -5.25
CA LEU A 227 12.40 6.78 -4.11
C LEU A 227 11.70 7.14 -2.80
N THR A 228 10.86 8.18 -2.81
CA THR A 228 10.02 8.54 -1.67
C THR A 228 9.03 7.44 -1.33
N GLN A 229 8.40 6.79 -2.32
CA GLN A 229 7.53 5.64 -2.08
C GLN A 229 8.29 4.50 -1.40
N ALA A 230 9.49 4.16 -1.88
CA ALA A 230 10.32 3.12 -1.25
C ALA A 230 10.74 3.51 0.18
N TYR A 231 11.09 4.77 0.41
CA TYR A 231 11.42 5.27 1.76
C TYR A 231 10.25 5.13 2.73
N ILE A 232 9.06 5.60 2.33
CA ILE A 232 7.85 5.48 3.17
C ILE A 232 7.54 4.01 3.45
N CYS A 233 7.60 3.14 2.44
CA CYS A 233 7.31 1.71 2.60
C CYS A 233 8.37 0.95 3.42
N SER A 234 9.62 1.42 3.43
CA SER A 234 10.66 0.90 4.34
C SER A 234 10.31 1.18 5.80
N LEU A 235 9.83 2.40 6.09
CA LEU A 235 9.37 2.76 7.43
C LEU A 235 8.08 2.02 7.81
N THR A 236 7.03 2.09 6.98
CA THR A 236 5.69 1.65 7.39
C THR A 236 5.49 0.14 7.37
N ASN A 237 6.25 -0.59 6.56
CA ASN A 237 6.07 -2.04 6.41
C ASN A 237 7.26 -2.85 6.97
N GLY A 238 8.41 -2.21 7.22
CA GLY A 238 9.61 -2.86 7.73
C GLY A 238 9.97 -2.39 9.15
N LEU A 239 10.50 -1.16 9.25
CA LEU A 239 11.07 -0.67 10.51
C LEU A 239 10.02 -0.52 11.62
N LEU A 240 8.98 0.28 11.38
CA LEU A 240 8.06 0.71 12.42
C LEU A 240 7.22 -0.44 13.00
N PRO A 241 6.63 -1.36 12.20
CA PRO A 241 5.89 -2.48 12.75
C PRO A 241 6.72 -3.35 13.71
N SER A 242 8.01 -3.52 13.41
CA SER A 242 8.93 -4.33 14.22
C SER A 242 9.23 -3.74 15.59
N ILE A 243 9.19 -2.41 15.73
CA ILE A 243 9.49 -1.70 16.98
C ILE A 243 8.25 -1.24 17.76
N GLN A 244 7.06 -1.41 17.20
CA GLN A 244 5.84 -0.82 17.74
C GLN A 244 5.52 -1.31 19.16
N SER A 245 5.74 -2.59 19.43
CA SER A 245 5.59 -3.16 20.78
C SER A 245 6.57 -2.53 21.77
N TYR A 246 7.86 -2.43 21.42
CA TYR A 246 8.89 -1.82 22.27
C TYR A 246 8.63 -0.33 22.54
N SER A 247 8.07 0.39 21.57
CA SER A 247 7.74 1.81 21.67
C SER A 247 6.52 2.07 22.56
N CYS A 248 5.45 1.29 22.42
CA CYS A 248 4.17 1.56 23.09
C CYS A 248 3.95 0.81 24.40
N MET A 249 4.43 -0.43 24.51
CA MET A 249 4.14 -1.29 25.67
C MET A 249 4.62 -0.70 27.01
N PRO A 250 5.75 0.02 27.10
CA PRO A 250 6.16 0.70 28.34
C PRO A 250 5.15 1.75 28.85
N TYR A 251 4.33 2.32 27.97
CA TYR A 251 3.26 3.27 28.34
C TYR A 251 1.98 2.56 28.82
N GLY A 252 1.91 1.24 28.68
CA GLY A 252 0.81 0.36 29.07
C GLY A 252 0.13 -0.29 27.86
N ASN A 253 -0.45 -1.48 28.07
CA ASN A 253 -1.13 -2.24 27.00
C ASN A 253 -2.25 -1.42 26.35
N THR A 254 -3.03 -0.67 27.14
CA THR A 254 -4.09 0.19 26.60
C THR A 254 -3.56 1.21 25.58
N ALA A 255 -2.38 1.80 25.81
CA ALA A 255 -1.77 2.74 24.87
C ALA A 255 -1.33 2.03 23.58
N TYR A 256 -0.73 0.84 23.68
CA TYR A 256 -0.40 0.01 22.52
C TYR A 256 -1.63 -0.35 21.69
N PHE A 257 -2.69 -0.87 22.31
CA PHE A 257 -3.92 -1.24 21.61
C PHE A 257 -4.62 -0.05 20.98
N LEU A 258 -4.67 1.09 21.67
CA LEU A 258 -5.25 2.31 21.13
C LEU A 258 -4.46 2.80 19.91
N ALA A 259 -3.13 2.78 19.97
CA ALA A 259 -2.27 3.14 18.86
C ALA A 259 -2.52 2.25 17.63
N VAL A 260 -2.48 0.92 17.78
CA VAL A 260 -2.67 -0.04 16.68
C VAL A 260 -4.06 0.12 16.04
N ASN A 261 -5.11 0.19 16.85
CA ASN A 261 -6.49 0.26 16.34
C ASN A 261 -6.81 1.60 15.69
N ILE A 262 -6.47 2.73 16.33
CA ILE A 262 -6.73 4.06 15.72
C ILE A 262 -5.91 4.22 14.44
N SER A 263 -4.63 3.81 14.42
CA SER A 263 -3.82 3.85 13.19
C SER A 263 -4.44 3.04 12.05
N SER A 264 -5.04 1.89 12.35
CA SER A 264 -5.73 1.06 11.36
C SER A 264 -7.01 1.70 10.81
N ILE A 265 -7.68 2.57 11.58
CA ILE A 265 -8.84 3.37 11.14
C ILE A 265 -8.38 4.60 10.34
N VAL A 266 -7.31 5.25 10.77
CA VAL A 266 -6.81 6.49 10.16
C VAL A 266 -6.19 6.23 8.78
N ASN A 267 -5.55 5.08 8.56
CA ASN A 267 -4.97 4.70 7.28
C ASN A 267 -5.97 4.79 6.09
N PRO A 268 -7.14 4.12 6.10
CA PRO A 268 -8.11 4.22 5.00
C PRO A 268 -8.74 5.61 4.86
N ILE A 269 -8.91 6.35 5.97
CA ILE A 269 -9.40 7.73 5.96
C ILE A 269 -8.40 8.63 5.22
N SER A 270 -7.12 8.53 5.55
CA SER A 270 -6.05 9.27 4.87
C SER A 270 -5.96 8.95 3.39
N CYS A 271 -6.09 7.67 3.02
CA CYS A 271 -6.16 7.28 1.61
C CYS A 271 -7.34 7.94 0.90
N LEU A 272 -8.54 7.98 1.52
CA LEU A 272 -9.71 8.66 0.94
C LEU A 272 -9.49 10.16 0.76
N ILE A 273 -8.98 10.84 1.80
CA ILE A 273 -8.72 12.29 1.78
C ILE A 273 -7.79 12.66 0.62
N ALA A 274 -6.74 11.86 0.37
CA ALA A 274 -5.77 12.11 -0.69
C ALA A 274 -6.39 12.26 -2.10
N PHE A 275 -7.54 11.62 -2.37
CA PHE A 275 -8.20 11.70 -3.68
C PHE A 275 -9.07 12.94 -3.86
N TYR A 276 -9.49 13.59 -2.77
CA TYR A 276 -10.26 14.84 -2.85
C TYR A 276 -9.35 16.08 -2.98
N VAL A 277 -8.04 15.93 -2.79
CA VAL A 277 -7.07 17.02 -2.93
C VAL A 277 -6.73 17.24 -4.40
N LYS A 278 -6.77 18.50 -4.84
CA LYS A 278 -6.43 18.89 -6.22
C LYS A 278 -4.95 18.61 -6.52
N PRO A 279 -4.57 18.16 -7.74
CA PRO A 279 -3.19 17.79 -8.09
C PRO A 279 -2.13 18.86 -7.78
N LYS A 280 -2.46 20.14 -7.94
CA LYS A 280 -1.56 21.27 -7.61
C LYS A 280 -1.21 21.35 -6.13
N TRP A 281 -2.17 21.04 -5.26
CA TRP A 281 -1.96 21.03 -3.81
C TRP A 281 -1.20 19.79 -3.36
N ILE A 282 -1.38 18.65 -4.03
CA ILE A 282 -0.68 17.41 -3.68
C ILE A 282 0.84 17.59 -3.72
N ILE A 283 1.38 18.20 -4.78
CA ILE A 283 2.83 18.37 -4.91
C ILE A 283 3.38 19.32 -3.83
N ALA A 284 2.59 20.31 -3.42
CA ALA A 284 2.98 21.27 -2.38
C ALA A 284 2.90 20.69 -0.95
N THR A 285 1.89 19.88 -0.66
CA THR A 285 1.68 19.31 0.69
C THR A 285 2.54 18.08 0.98
N LEU A 286 2.96 17.36 -0.06
CA LEU A 286 3.68 16.08 0.08
C LEU A 286 4.99 16.18 0.89
N PRO A 287 5.90 17.15 0.65
CA PRO A 287 7.15 17.24 1.43
C PRO A 287 6.90 17.52 2.92
N GLY A 288 5.90 18.35 3.24
CA GLY A 288 5.54 18.68 4.63
C GLY A 288 4.95 17.47 5.36
N ALA A 289 4.05 16.72 4.71
CA ALA A 289 3.48 15.50 5.30
C ALA A 289 4.56 14.43 5.56
N ILE A 290 5.50 14.26 4.62
CA ILE A 290 6.63 13.34 4.80
C ILE A 290 7.52 13.82 5.94
N GLY A 291 7.95 15.08 5.93
CA GLY A 291 8.83 15.62 6.98
C GLY A 291 8.23 15.53 8.38
N LEU A 292 6.94 15.79 8.52
CA LEU A 292 6.26 15.60 9.81
C LEU A 292 6.17 14.12 10.19
N GLY A 293 5.83 13.25 9.23
CA GLY A 293 5.75 11.81 9.46
C GLY A 293 7.10 11.21 9.87
N THR A 294 8.21 11.69 9.30
CA THR A 294 9.56 11.25 9.66
C THR A 294 9.97 11.72 11.04
N VAL A 295 9.62 12.96 11.43
CA VAL A 295 9.84 13.44 12.81
C VAL A 295 9.10 12.56 13.82
N CYS A 296 7.83 12.23 13.55
CA CYS A 296 7.08 11.30 14.39
C CYS A 296 7.72 9.90 14.42
N ALA A 297 8.19 9.39 13.26
CA ALA A 297 8.85 8.09 13.17
C ALA A 297 10.17 8.06 13.96
N ILE A 298 10.94 9.14 13.97
CA ILE A 298 12.16 9.28 14.78
C ILE A 298 11.79 9.23 16.27
N TYR A 299 10.75 9.96 16.70
CA TYR A 299 10.30 9.90 18.09
C TYR A 299 9.83 8.48 18.50
N ALA A 300 9.09 7.79 17.64
CA ALA A 300 8.70 6.40 17.85
C ALA A 300 9.93 5.46 17.97
N MET A 301 10.97 5.68 17.15
CA MET A 301 12.22 4.94 17.25
C MET A 301 12.98 5.23 18.55
N VAL A 302 13.08 6.51 18.95
CA VAL A 302 13.74 6.90 20.21
C VAL A 302 13.05 6.26 21.42
N THR A 303 11.71 6.26 21.45
CA THR A 303 10.96 5.60 22.53
C THR A 303 11.14 4.07 22.53
N ALA A 304 11.30 3.44 21.37
CA ALA A 304 11.63 2.02 21.28
C ALA A 304 13.05 1.71 21.79
N VAL A 305 14.04 2.52 21.43
CA VAL A 305 15.44 2.35 21.86
C VAL A 305 15.61 2.57 23.36
N LEU A 306 14.85 3.50 23.94
CA LEU A 306 14.86 3.78 25.38
C LEU A 306 13.98 2.82 26.21
N SER A 307 13.36 1.82 25.58
CA SER A 307 12.61 0.77 26.26
C SER A 307 13.56 -0.07 27.13
N PRO A 308 13.24 -0.36 28.41
CA PRO A 308 11.91 -0.34 29.02
C PRO A 308 11.52 0.95 29.76
N THR A 309 12.39 1.98 29.82
CA THR A 309 12.14 3.22 30.57
C THR A 309 12.10 4.47 29.68
N PRO A 310 11.17 4.57 28.70
CA PRO A 310 11.10 5.72 27.82
C PRO A 310 10.62 6.99 28.57
N PRO A 311 10.87 8.18 28.00
CA PRO A 311 10.48 9.43 28.63
C PRO A 311 8.96 9.48 28.86
N LEU A 312 8.55 10.07 29.99
CA LEU A 312 7.13 10.30 30.35
C LEU A 312 6.28 9.02 30.57
N GLN A 313 6.88 7.83 30.70
CA GLN A 313 6.15 6.55 30.78
C GLN A 313 5.05 6.48 31.85
N HIS A 314 5.25 7.12 33.00
CA HIS A 314 4.31 7.08 34.13
C HIS A 314 3.22 8.16 34.06
N THR A 315 3.21 8.99 33.02
CA THR A 315 2.30 10.13 32.90
C THR A 315 1.21 9.87 31.87
N GLY A 316 0.00 10.39 32.10
CA GLY A 316 -1.08 10.38 31.11
C GLY A 316 -0.69 11.10 29.81
N THR A 317 0.12 12.14 29.92
CA THR A 317 0.68 12.88 28.78
C THR A 317 1.54 11.98 27.89
N GLY A 318 2.42 11.15 28.47
CA GLY A 318 3.23 10.21 27.71
C GLY A 318 2.39 9.20 26.92
N ARG A 319 1.35 8.66 27.56
CA ARG A 319 0.39 7.74 26.91
C ARG A 319 -0.34 8.39 25.73
N ALA A 320 -0.84 9.62 25.90
CA ALA A 320 -1.50 10.34 24.83
C ALA A 320 -0.54 10.69 23.68
N LEU A 321 0.68 11.12 24.00
CA LEU A 321 1.70 11.51 23.03
C LEU A 321 2.15 10.32 22.17
N ILE A 322 2.38 9.16 22.77
CA ILE A 322 2.80 7.98 22.00
C ILE A 322 1.70 7.51 21.04
N VAL A 323 0.44 7.48 21.51
CA VAL A 323 -0.71 7.14 20.66
C VAL A 323 -0.83 8.14 19.51
N LEU A 324 -0.79 9.45 19.80
CA LEU A 324 -0.87 10.49 18.77
C LEU A 324 0.27 10.40 17.75
N THR A 325 1.48 10.02 18.19
CA THR A 325 2.62 9.80 17.30
C THR A 325 2.33 8.68 16.30
N TRP A 326 1.93 7.50 16.77
CA TRP A 326 1.64 6.35 15.90
C TRP A 326 0.46 6.58 14.97
N VAL A 327 -0.55 7.30 15.45
CA VAL A 327 -1.70 7.73 14.64
C VAL A 327 -1.26 8.71 13.55
N SER A 328 -0.40 9.67 13.88
CA SER A 328 0.13 10.65 12.93
C SER A 328 1.00 9.98 11.87
N ILE A 329 1.88 9.05 12.26
CA ILE A 329 2.68 8.23 11.33
C ILE A 329 1.76 7.53 10.33
N ALA A 330 0.76 6.80 10.82
CA ALA A 330 -0.17 6.05 9.98
C ALA A 330 -0.90 6.98 9.01
N GLY A 331 -1.43 8.11 9.51
CA GLY A 331 -2.18 9.05 8.69
C GLY A 331 -1.34 9.78 7.65
N LEU A 332 -0.18 10.30 8.03
CA LEU A 332 0.69 11.09 7.15
C LEU A 332 1.27 10.23 6.03
N PHE A 333 1.80 9.05 6.36
CA PHE A 333 2.38 8.17 5.35
C PHE A 333 1.35 7.49 4.44
N ALA A 334 0.16 7.17 4.97
CA ALA A 334 -0.96 6.69 4.14
C ALA A 334 -1.41 7.75 3.12
N TYR A 335 -1.53 9.01 3.57
CA TYR A 335 -1.84 10.15 2.72
C TYR A 335 -0.77 10.32 1.64
N SER A 336 0.51 10.36 2.02
CA SER A 336 1.64 10.52 1.09
C SER A 336 1.67 9.42 0.02
N ARG A 337 1.50 8.15 0.40
CA ARG A 337 1.45 7.02 -0.56
C ARG A 337 0.31 7.15 -1.56
N ALA A 338 -0.89 7.51 -1.09
CA ALA A 338 -2.05 7.69 -1.95
C ALA A 338 -1.88 8.87 -2.92
N CYS A 339 -1.30 9.98 -2.44
CA CYS A 339 -0.93 11.13 -3.26
C CYS A 339 0.10 10.76 -4.35
N ILE A 340 1.16 10.02 -4.00
CA ILE A 340 2.17 9.56 -4.97
C ILE A 340 1.51 8.69 -6.05
N ALA A 341 0.68 7.71 -5.66
CA ALA A 341 -0.01 6.85 -6.62
C ALA A 341 -0.94 7.64 -7.56
N SER A 342 -1.65 8.64 -7.04
CA SER A 342 -2.52 9.53 -7.83
C SER A 342 -1.73 10.39 -8.83
N VAL A 343 -0.62 10.99 -8.38
CA VAL A 343 0.25 11.83 -9.23
C VAL A 343 0.90 11.01 -10.34
N LEU A 344 1.44 9.82 -10.03
CA LEU A 344 2.06 8.93 -11.00
C LEU A 344 1.07 8.45 -12.07
N ARG A 345 -0.19 8.25 -11.70
CA ARG A 345 -1.25 7.85 -12.64
C ARG A 345 -1.68 9.00 -13.55
N ASN A 346 -1.94 10.19 -12.99
CA ASN A 346 -2.60 11.27 -13.72
C ASN A 346 -1.66 12.10 -14.60
N ASN A 347 -0.36 12.18 -14.27
CA ASN A 347 0.58 13.07 -14.95
C ASN A 347 1.60 12.33 -15.85
N THR A 348 1.40 11.04 -16.11
CA THR A 348 2.22 10.28 -17.05
C THR A 348 1.43 10.06 -18.35
N ALA A 349 1.60 10.96 -19.33
CA ALA A 349 1.06 10.78 -20.68
C ALA A 349 1.52 9.43 -21.25
N GLY A 350 0.62 8.65 -21.85
CA GLY A 350 1.03 7.38 -22.49
C GLY A 350 1.25 6.18 -21.56
N ALA A 351 1.62 6.39 -20.28
CA ALA A 351 2.34 5.37 -19.51
C ALA A 351 1.90 5.18 -18.05
N GLY A 352 0.70 5.63 -17.66
CA GLY A 352 0.19 5.45 -16.29
C GLY A 352 0.27 3.99 -15.77
N HIS A 353 0.06 3.00 -16.64
CA HIS A 353 0.23 1.58 -16.30
C HIS A 353 1.67 1.23 -15.92
N LYS A 354 2.67 1.68 -16.69
CA LYS A 354 4.09 1.47 -16.37
C LYS A 354 4.47 2.18 -15.08
N SER A 355 3.98 3.41 -14.88
CA SER A 355 4.23 4.19 -13.64
C SER A 355 3.65 3.50 -12.40
N LEU A 356 2.44 2.96 -12.47
CA LEU A 356 1.80 2.20 -11.40
C LEU A 356 2.52 0.87 -11.11
N PHE A 357 3.01 0.19 -12.14
CA PHE A 357 3.85 -0.99 -11.97
C PHE A 357 5.13 -0.66 -11.19
N PHE A 358 5.87 0.39 -11.59
CA PHE A 358 7.07 0.81 -10.86
C PHE A 358 6.75 1.28 -9.43
N CYS A 359 5.60 1.92 -9.20
CA CYS A 359 5.14 2.25 -7.85
C CYS A 359 4.99 0.99 -6.97
N GLY A 360 4.39 -0.07 -7.52
CA GLY A 360 4.29 -1.38 -6.86
C GLY A 360 5.65 -2.02 -6.59
N VAL A 361 6.56 -1.99 -7.57
CA VAL A 361 7.93 -2.52 -7.41
C VAL A 361 8.70 -1.77 -6.32
N PHE A 362 8.70 -0.43 -6.34
CA PHE A 362 9.41 0.38 -5.34
C PHE A 362 8.80 0.26 -3.94
N THR A 363 7.49 0.01 -3.84
CA THR A 363 6.85 -0.35 -2.57
C THR A 363 7.48 -1.61 -1.97
N GLN A 364 7.68 -2.66 -2.76
CA GLN A 364 8.29 -3.91 -2.30
C GLN A 364 9.79 -3.79 -2.02
N ILE A 365 10.52 -3.06 -2.88
CA ILE A 365 11.94 -2.76 -2.62
C ILE A 365 12.09 -2.05 -1.27
N GLY A 366 11.27 -1.02 -1.03
CA GLY A 366 11.25 -0.29 0.24
C GLY A 366 11.00 -1.21 1.44
N SER A 367 9.93 -2.00 1.39
CA SER A 367 9.58 -2.94 2.48
C SER A 367 10.68 -3.97 2.73
N THR A 368 11.32 -4.48 1.68
CA THR A 368 12.44 -5.42 1.80
C THR A 368 13.64 -4.78 2.47
N VAL A 369 14.03 -3.57 2.06
CA VAL A 369 15.13 -2.81 2.67
C VAL A 369 14.85 -2.59 4.16
N GLY A 370 13.62 -2.19 4.50
CA GLY A 370 13.25 -1.97 5.90
C GLY A 370 13.31 -3.25 6.74
N ALA A 371 12.82 -4.37 6.21
CA ALA A 371 12.89 -5.66 6.89
C ALA A 371 14.35 -6.12 7.11
N VAL A 372 15.22 -5.98 6.11
CA VAL A 372 16.65 -6.35 6.22
C VAL A 372 17.36 -5.51 7.28
N ILE A 373 17.11 -4.20 7.34
CA ILE A 373 17.69 -3.32 8.35
C ILE A 373 17.30 -3.79 9.75
N MET A 374 16.02 -4.11 9.99
CA MET A 374 15.58 -4.60 11.30
C MET A 374 16.15 -5.97 11.64
N LEU A 375 16.20 -6.90 10.67
CA LEU A 375 16.76 -8.23 10.88
C LEU A 375 18.25 -8.19 11.22
N SER A 376 19.03 -7.29 10.60
CA SER A 376 20.46 -7.15 10.90
C SER A 376 20.77 -6.65 12.31
N GLN A 377 19.79 -6.06 13.01
CA GLN A 377 19.95 -5.63 14.40
C GLN A 377 19.57 -6.73 15.39
N ALA A 378 18.91 -7.79 14.91
CA ALA A 378 18.46 -8.92 15.74
C ALA A 378 19.49 -10.07 15.79
N SER A 379 20.52 -10.02 14.93
CA SER A 379 21.70 -10.92 14.93
C SER A 379 22.85 -10.28 15.68
#